data_AF-A0A2H3CT00-F1
#
_entry.id   AF-A0A2H3CT00-F1
#
_cell.length_a   1.000
_cell.length_b   1.000
_cell.length_c   1.000
_cell.angle_alpha   90.00
_cell.angle_beta   90.00
_cell.angle_gamma   90.00
#
_symmetry.space_group_name_H-M   'P 1'
#
loop_
_entity.id
_entity.type
_entity.pdbx_description
1 polymer ?
#
loop_
_entity_poly.entity_id
_entity_poly.type
_entity_poly.pdbx_seq_one_letter_code
_entity_poly.pdbx_strand_id
1 'polypeptide(L)'
;MDLKKKPGAEAAKRIIRLLDGAKEKLGRHLEELPSEKGGWGTAERPAGMQLADGMCGDISTTDGAMHPYQLITGILSRLLKTYSSFRLYTHTPGLSIHDNIVHMPRGDIRAKHIVHATNGRTSSSSP
;
A
#
# COMPACT_ATOMS: atom_id res chain seq x y z
N MET A 1 54.11 5.91 4.85
CA MET A 1 53.45 4.68 5.34
C MET A 1 51.96 4.96 5.26
N ASP A 2 51.36 4.75 4.08
CA ASP A 2 49.96 5.10 3.86
C ASP A 2 49.15 3.83 3.60
N LEU A 3 48.43 3.44 4.64
CA LEU A 3 47.44 2.38 4.62
C LEU A 3 46.31 2.79 3.67
N LYS A 4 46.36 2.30 2.43
CA LYS A 4 45.23 2.31 1.49
C LYS A 4 43.97 1.77 2.20
N LYS A 5 43.08 2.67 2.61
CA LYS A 5 41.72 2.31 3.04
C LYS A 5 41.05 1.59 1.87
N LYS A 6 40.81 0.29 2.02
CA LYS A 6 40.11 -0.52 1.01
C LYS A 6 38.71 0.09 0.80
N PRO A 7 38.28 0.35 -0.44
CA PRO A 7 37.00 1.01 -0.74
C PRO A 7 35.78 0.30 -0.14
N GLY A 8 35.86 -1.01 0.09
CA GLY A 8 34.79 -1.77 0.75
C GLY A 8 34.57 -1.42 2.23
N ALA A 9 35.58 -0.93 2.96
CA ALA A 9 35.45 -0.61 4.38
C ALA A 9 34.67 0.70 4.63
N GLU A 10 34.71 1.63 3.68
CA GLU A 10 33.95 2.87 3.75
C GLU A 10 32.47 2.62 3.39
N ALA A 11 32.23 1.82 2.35
CA ALA A 11 30.89 1.41 1.95
C ALA A 11 30.16 0.66 3.08
N ALA A 12 30.83 -0.27 3.76
CA ALA A 12 30.27 -0.98 4.91
C ALA A 12 29.89 -0.02 6.06
N LYS A 13 30.74 0.96 6.39
CA LYS A 13 30.44 1.97 7.41
C LYS A 13 29.24 2.83 7.03
N ARG A 14 29.08 3.13 5.74
CA ARG A 14 27.94 3.90 5.24
C ARG A 14 26.63 3.13 5.38
N ILE A 15 26.63 1.84 5.06
CA ILE A 15 25.45 0.96 5.18
C ILE A 15 25.03 0.79 6.65
N ILE A 16 25.98 0.59 7.57
CA ILE A 16 25.71 0.50 9.01
C ILE A 16 25.04 1.78 9.52
N ARG A 17 25.60 2.96 9.18
CA ARG A 17 25.02 4.25 9.58
C ARG A 17 23.59 4.46 9.05
N LEU A 18 23.28 3.95 7.87
CA LEU A 18 21.93 4.04 7.30
C LEU A 18 20.94 3.17 8.07
N LEU A 19 21.34 1.96 8.49
CA LEU A 19 20.52 1.09 9.32
C LEU A 19 20.27 1.70 10.70
N ASP A 20 21.30 2.27 11.33
CA ASP A 20 21.16 2.93 12.63
C ASP A 20 20.19 4.11 12.58
N GLY A 21 20.30 4.94 11.53
CA GLY A 21 19.36 6.05 11.32
C GLY A 21 17.92 5.58 11.01
N ALA A 22 17.75 4.40 10.43
CA ALA A 22 16.43 3.81 10.20
C ALA A 22 15.80 3.30 11.51
N LYS A 23 16.59 2.67 12.39
CA LYS A 23 16.14 2.25 13.73
C LYS A 23 15.72 3.44 14.60
N GLU A 24 16.46 4.55 14.54
CA GLU A 24 16.12 5.77 15.28
C GLU A 24 14.77 6.37 14.82
N LYS A 25 14.53 6.40 13.50
CA LYS A 25 13.25 6.85 12.94
C LYS A 25 12.10 5.93 13.33
N LEU A 26 12.31 4.62 13.32
CA LEU A 26 11.33 3.66 13.78
C LEU A 26 11.00 3.85 15.26
N GLY A 27 12.01 4.11 16.09
CA GLY A 27 11.82 4.43 17.51
C GLY A 27 10.86 5.60 17.72
N ARG A 28 11.10 6.71 17.01
CA ARG A 28 10.21 7.89 17.05
C ARG A 28 8.79 7.60 16.55
N HIS A 29 8.66 6.86 15.45
CA HIS A 29 7.36 6.44 14.92
C HIS A 29 6.56 5.62 15.93
N LEU A 30 7.21 4.68 16.63
CA LEU A 30 6.58 3.85 17.65
C LEU A 30 6.26 4.59 18.95
N GLU A 31 6.96 5.69 19.24
CA GLU A 31 6.59 6.61 20.33
C GLU A 31 5.31 7.38 20.01
N GLU A 32 5.14 7.81 18.75
CA GLU A 32 3.93 8.47 18.26
C GLU A 32 2.75 7.49 18.11
N LEU A 33 3.01 6.23 17.78
CA LEU A 33 2.02 5.17 17.56
C LEU A 33 2.27 3.94 18.45
N PRO A 34 2.00 4.03 19.77
CA PRO A 34 2.29 2.95 20.71
C PRO A 34 1.50 1.66 20.47
N SER A 35 0.37 1.73 19.77
CA SER A 35 -0.42 0.55 19.36
C SER A 35 0.30 -0.34 18.35
N GLU A 36 1.26 0.19 17.60
CA GLU A 36 1.99 -0.55 16.56
C GLU A 36 3.23 -1.25 17.12
N LYS A 37 3.66 -0.97 18.37
CA LYS A 37 4.90 -1.50 18.98
C LYS A 37 5.05 -3.02 18.90
N GLY A 38 3.95 -3.77 18.99
CA GLY A 38 3.96 -5.23 18.90
C GLY A 38 4.18 -5.78 17.49
N GLY A 39 4.06 -4.95 16.45
CA GLY A 39 4.17 -5.33 15.06
C GLY A 39 5.56 -5.15 14.46
N TRP A 40 6.48 -4.44 15.09
CA TRP A 40 7.76 -4.10 14.47
C TRP A 40 8.93 -4.84 15.12
N GLY A 41 9.84 -5.37 14.30
CA GLY A 41 11.05 -6.06 14.70
C GLY A 41 12.29 -5.43 14.06
N THR A 42 13.43 -5.56 14.72
CA THR A 42 14.72 -5.21 14.13
C THR A 42 15.70 -6.35 14.38
N ALA A 43 16.47 -6.74 13.38
CA ALA A 43 17.44 -7.81 13.49
C ALA A 43 18.75 -7.42 12.81
N GLU A 44 19.87 -7.53 13.51
CA GLU A 44 21.19 -7.40 12.90
C GLU A 44 21.61 -8.76 12.35
N ARG A 45 21.81 -8.83 11.03
CA ARG A 45 22.18 -10.06 10.31
C ARG A 45 21.29 -11.27 10.68
N PRO A 46 19.98 -11.23 10.33
CA PRO A 46 19.05 -12.29 10.73
C PRO A 46 19.51 -13.65 10.20
N ALA A 47 19.63 -14.62 11.11
CA ALA A 47 20.00 -15.98 10.77
C ALA A 47 18.85 -16.70 10.06
N GLY A 48 19.16 -17.54 9.07
CA GLY A 48 18.17 -18.34 8.34
C GLY A 48 17.52 -17.66 7.13
N MET A 49 17.94 -16.45 6.76
CA MET A 49 17.53 -15.78 5.51
C MET A 49 18.65 -15.81 4.47
N GLN A 50 18.31 -16.06 3.20
CA GLN A 50 19.24 -15.90 2.08
C GLN A 50 19.35 -14.43 1.72
N LEU A 51 20.25 -13.72 2.41
CA LEU A 51 20.49 -12.30 2.19
C LEU A 51 21.72 -12.09 1.32
N ALA A 52 21.72 -10.99 0.56
CA ALA A 52 22.87 -10.62 -0.25
C ALA A 52 24.10 -10.31 0.63
N ASP A 53 25.28 -10.65 0.12
CA ASP A 53 26.55 -10.30 0.75
C ASP A 53 26.67 -8.77 0.89
N GLY A 54 26.74 -8.28 2.13
CA GLY A 54 26.79 -6.85 2.45
C GLY A 54 25.57 -6.30 3.22
N MET A 55 24.57 -7.15 3.51
CA MET A 55 23.44 -6.79 4.37
C MET A 55 23.87 -6.64 5.84
N CYS A 56 23.45 -5.55 6.50
CA CYS A 56 23.81 -5.22 7.88
C CYS A 56 22.71 -5.58 8.90
N GLY A 57 21.45 -5.54 8.49
CA GLY A 57 20.30 -5.87 9.32
C GLY A 57 18.97 -5.53 8.63
N ASP A 58 17.88 -6.00 9.22
CA ASP A 58 16.51 -5.88 8.74
C ASP A 58 15.65 -5.12 9.74
N ILE A 59 14.64 -4.43 9.23
CA ILE A 59 13.53 -3.86 9.99
C ILE A 59 12.27 -4.55 9.46
N SER A 60 11.71 -5.45 10.25
CA SER A 60 10.51 -6.20 9.90
C SER A 60 9.28 -5.54 10.51
N THR A 61 8.16 -5.65 9.80
CA THR A 61 6.84 -5.36 10.35
C THR A 61 5.95 -6.56 10.14
N THR A 62 5.03 -6.77 11.07
CA THR A 62 3.99 -7.79 11.06
C THR A 62 2.90 -7.45 10.05
N ASP A 63 2.89 -6.24 9.47
CA ASP A 63 1.69 -5.76 8.80
C ASP A 63 1.33 -6.50 7.51
N GLY A 64 0.36 -7.39 7.67
CA GLY A 64 -0.92 -7.24 7.00
C GLY A 64 -0.91 -7.55 5.52
N ALA A 65 -0.46 -8.74 5.14
CA ALA A 65 -0.81 -9.31 3.84
C ALA A 65 -2.34 -9.46 3.75
N MET A 66 -3.03 -8.42 3.28
CA MET A 66 -4.46 -8.49 3.00
C MET A 66 -4.66 -9.11 1.63
N HIS A 67 -5.38 -10.22 1.57
CA HIS A 67 -5.74 -10.83 0.30
C HIS A 67 -6.70 -9.86 -0.44
N PRO A 68 -6.27 -9.19 -1.54
CA PRO A 68 -7.03 -8.07 -2.11
C PRO A 68 -8.45 -8.47 -2.52
N TYR A 69 -8.59 -9.69 -3.05
CA TYR A 69 -9.89 -10.25 -3.40
C TYR A 69 -10.79 -10.47 -2.18
N GLN A 70 -10.27 -10.94 -1.04
CA GLN A 70 -11.07 -11.17 0.16
C GLN A 70 -11.51 -9.85 0.79
N LEU A 71 -10.63 -8.84 0.75
CA LEU A 71 -10.97 -7.50 1.21
C LEU A 71 -12.13 -6.92 0.38
N ILE A 72 -11.99 -6.90 -0.94
CA ILE A 72 -13.01 -6.33 -1.85
C ILE A 72 -14.33 -7.10 -1.74
N THR A 73 -14.29 -8.43 -1.81
CA THR A 73 -15.50 -9.26 -1.72
C THR A 73 -16.14 -9.18 -0.35
N GLY A 74 -15.35 -9.05 0.73
CA GLY A 74 -15.84 -8.83 2.09
C GLY A 74 -16.58 -7.51 2.24
N ILE A 75 -16.03 -6.42 1.71
CA ILE A 75 -16.69 -5.10 1.70
C ILE A 75 -17.99 -5.16 0.88
N LEU A 76 -17.93 -5.70 -0.35
CA LEU A 76 -19.10 -5.82 -1.21
C LEU A 76 -20.21 -6.65 -0.56
N SER A 77 -19.87 -7.77 0.07
CA SER A 77 -20.82 -8.63 0.76
C SER A 77 -21.52 -7.91 1.92
N ARG A 78 -20.80 -7.04 2.64
CA ARG A 78 -21.39 -6.23 3.72
C ARG A 78 -22.33 -5.16 3.14
N LEU A 79 -21.93 -4.46 2.07
CA LEU A 79 -22.77 -3.46 1.42
C LEU A 79 -24.10 -4.03 0.94
N LEU A 80 -24.06 -5.19 0.28
CA LEU A 80 -25.26 -5.89 -0.21
C LEU A 80 -26.17 -6.36 0.92
N LYS A 81 -25.61 -6.76 2.07
CA LYS A 81 -26.39 -7.21 3.24
C LYS A 81 -26.98 -6.05 4.04
N THR A 82 -26.23 -4.98 4.23
CA THR A 82 -26.61 -3.86 5.10
C THR A 82 -27.57 -2.89 4.43
N TYR A 83 -27.45 -2.67 3.12
CA TYR A 83 -28.22 -1.65 2.41
C TYR A 83 -29.08 -2.27 1.31
N SER A 84 -30.39 -2.36 1.52
CA SER A 84 -31.35 -2.83 0.51
C SER A 84 -31.45 -1.92 -0.73
N SER A 85 -31.07 -0.65 -0.58
CA SER A 85 -30.99 0.33 -1.67
C SER A 85 -29.71 0.23 -2.50
N PHE A 86 -28.70 -0.52 -2.03
CA PHE A 86 -27.46 -0.69 -2.76
C PHE A 86 -27.67 -1.61 -3.97
N ARG A 87 -27.35 -1.10 -5.15
CA ARG A 87 -27.45 -1.85 -6.41
C ARG A 87 -26.09 -1.92 -7.07
N LEU A 88 -25.67 -3.13 -7.43
CA LEU A 88 -24.48 -3.38 -8.21
C LEU A 88 -24.86 -3.74 -9.64
N TYR A 89 -24.36 -2.98 -10.60
CA TYR A 89 -24.54 -3.24 -12.02
C TYR A 89 -23.23 -3.74 -12.62
N THR A 90 -23.11 -5.05 -12.83
CA THR A 90 -21.94 -5.65 -13.50
C THR A 90 -22.12 -5.63 -15.02
N HIS A 91 -21.01 -5.77 -15.76
CA HIS A 91 -20.99 -5.79 -17.23
C HIS A 91 -21.72 -4.60 -17.89
N THR A 92 -21.79 -3.46 -17.20
CA THR A 92 -22.50 -2.27 -17.65
C THR A 92 -21.53 -1.09 -17.57
N PRO A 93 -20.67 -0.91 -18.58
CA PRO A 93 -19.70 0.19 -18.56
C PRO A 93 -20.40 1.54 -18.64
N GLY A 94 -19.91 2.54 -17.89
CA GLY A 94 -20.28 3.94 -18.08
C GLY A 94 -19.66 4.46 -19.37
N LEU A 95 -20.48 5.01 -20.27
CA LEU A 95 -20.04 5.55 -21.56
C LEU A 95 -19.67 7.02 -21.46
N SER A 96 -20.54 7.82 -20.85
CA SER A 96 -20.32 9.24 -20.63
C SER A 96 -21.06 9.74 -19.40
N ILE A 97 -20.65 10.90 -18.88
CA ILE A 97 -21.24 11.53 -17.72
C ILE A 97 -21.51 13.00 -18.07
N HIS A 98 -22.78 13.38 -18.09
CA HIS A 98 -23.21 14.76 -18.39
C HIS A 98 -24.35 15.15 -17.45
N ASP A 99 -24.34 16.39 -16.95
CA ASP A 99 -25.44 16.97 -16.16
C ASP A 99 -26.01 16.05 -15.06
N ASN A 100 -25.13 15.38 -14.32
CA ASN A 100 -25.49 14.44 -13.24
C ASN A 100 -26.23 13.18 -13.71
N ILE A 101 -26.07 12.82 -14.98
CA ILE A 101 -26.58 11.61 -15.63
C ILE A 101 -25.38 10.78 -16.10
N VAL A 102 -25.37 9.50 -15.74
CA VAL A 102 -24.43 8.50 -16.24
C VAL A 102 -25.11 7.73 -17.37
N HIS A 103 -24.58 7.86 -18.58
CA HIS A 103 -25.05 7.11 -19.74
C HIS A 103 -24.41 5.74 -19.78
N MET A 104 -25.21 4.71 -19.98
CA MET A 104 -24.76 3.33 -20.07
C MET A 104 -25.52 2.58 -21.17
N PRO A 105 -24.97 1.48 -21.72
CA PRO A 105 -25.64 0.72 -22.78
C PRO A 105 -27.03 0.21 -22.39
N ARG A 106 -27.29 0.05 -21.08
CA ARG A 106 -28.53 -0.49 -20.53
C ARG A 106 -29.51 0.61 -20.07
N GLY A 107 -29.22 1.87 -20.36
CA GLY A 107 -30.01 3.03 -19.97
C GLY A 107 -29.27 3.97 -19.02
N ASP A 108 -29.92 5.09 -18.74
CA ASP A 108 -29.31 6.21 -18.02
C ASP A 108 -29.64 6.17 -16.53
N ILE A 109 -28.67 6.54 -15.69
CA ILE A 109 -28.89 6.74 -14.25
C ILE A 109 -28.63 8.20 -13.90
N ARG A 110 -29.64 8.84 -13.31
CA ARG A 110 -29.51 10.18 -12.71
C ARG A 110 -29.15 10.05 -11.23
N ALA A 111 -28.11 10.76 -10.80
CA ALA A 111 -27.68 10.77 -9.41
C ALA A 111 -27.29 12.19 -8.97
N LYS A 112 -27.59 12.58 -7.73
CA LYS A 112 -27.20 13.92 -7.23
C LYS A 112 -25.68 14.10 -7.11
N HIS A 113 -24.98 13.01 -6.84
CA HIS A 113 -23.53 12.97 -6.70
C HIS A 113 -22.99 11.76 -7.44
N ILE A 114 -21.94 11.96 -8.22
CA ILE A 114 -21.28 10.91 -9.01
C ILE A 114 -19.82 10.84 -8.57
N VAL A 115 -19.38 9.65 -8.16
CA VAL A 115 -17.98 9.38 -7.80
C VAL A 115 -17.34 8.56 -8.90
N HIS A 116 -16.27 9.09 -9.49
CA HIS A 116 -15.53 8.42 -10.56
C HIS A 116 -14.40 7.58 -9.96
N ALA A 117 -14.59 6.26 -9.93
CA ALA A 117 -13.62 5.31 -9.39
C ALA A 117 -13.25 4.20 -10.42
N THR A 118 -12.92 4.60 -11.66
CA THR A 118 -12.60 3.65 -12.78
C THR A 118 -11.10 3.35 -12.91
N ASN A 119 -10.27 3.76 -11.95
CA ASN A 119 -8.82 3.56 -11.94
C ASN A 119 -8.15 4.11 -13.22
N GLY A 120 -7.33 3.31 -13.92
CA GLY A 120 -6.53 3.74 -15.07
C GLY A 120 -7.30 4.00 -16.38
N ARG A 121 -8.64 4.02 -16.36
CA ARG A 121 -9.50 4.27 -17.53
C ARG A 121 -10.16 5.66 -17.53
N THR A 122 -9.78 6.53 -16.59
CA THR A 122 -10.36 7.87 -16.44
C THR A 122 -10.14 8.78 -17.66
N SER A 123 -9.11 8.52 -18.48
CA SER A 123 -8.82 9.31 -19.68
C SER A 123 -9.86 9.19 -20.79
N SER A 124 -10.63 8.09 -20.85
CA SER A 124 -11.64 7.88 -21.91
C SER A 124 -13.06 8.24 -21.48
N SER A 125 -13.28 8.67 -20.24
CA SER A 125 -14.60 8.99 -19.67
C SER A 125 -14.68 10.40 -19.09
N SER A 126 -13.67 11.22 -19.39
CA SER A 126 -13.71 12.67 -19.18
C SER A 126 -14.57 13.30 -20.30
N PRO A 127 -15.33 14.37 -20.02
CA PRO A 127 -16.12 15.07 -21.04
C PRO A 127 -15.29 15.62 -22.20
#